data_AF-T1I2I9-F1
#
_entry.id   AF-T1I2I9-F1
#
_cell.length_a   1.000
_cell.length_b   1.000
_cell.length_c   1.000
_cell.angle_alpha   90.00
_cell.angle_beta   90.00
_cell.angle_gamma   90.00
#
_symmetry.space_group_name_H-M   'P 1'
#
loop_
_entity.id
_entity.type
_entity.pdbx_description
1 polymer ?
#
loop_
_entity_poly.entity_id
_entity_poly.type
_entity_poly.pdbx_seq_one_letter_code
_entity_poly.pdbx_strand_id
1 'polypeptide(L)'
;MEGQAPITVRHGGAYQELYEELEADPILGLPSDFMTPKYNFDKPFKVCIGDHVLGDSMWYTDGSKMEEGVGAGVYGVKPKCSFSVSLGKLATVFQAELAAIRFCATEIEGK
;
A
#
# COMPACT_ATOMS: atom_id res chain seq x y z
N MET A 1 -29.62 -5.82 -58.97
CA MET A 1 -29.51 -6.87 -57.95
C MET A 1 -28.02 -7.14 -57.78
N GLU A 2 -27.39 -6.52 -56.78
CA GLU A 2 -26.01 -6.82 -56.41
C GLU A 2 -26.03 -7.59 -55.10
N GLY A 3 -25.39 -8.75 -55.10
CA GLY A 3 -25.36 -9.67 -53.97
C GLY A 3 -24.40 -9.18 -52.89
N GLN A 4 -24.88 -9.17 -51.64
CA GLN A 4 -24.09 -8.87 -50.46
C GLN A 4 -23.07 -10.01 -50.22
N ALA A 5 -21.80 -9.65 -50.06
CA ALA A 5 -20.75 -10.59 -49.70
C ALA A 5 -21.01 -11.17 -48.29
N PRO A 6 -20.71 -12.47 -48.05
CA PRO A 6 -20.98 -13.10 -46.76
C PRO A 6 -20.06 -12.52 -45.68
N ILE A 7 -20.67 -12.21 -44.53
CA ILE A 7 -19.97 -11.71 -43.35
C ILE A 7 -19.28 -12.90 -42.68
N THR A 8 -17.97 -13.02 -42.83
CA THR A 8 -17.19 -14.03 -42.13
C THR A 8 -17.06 -13.65 -40.66
N VAL A 9 -17.81 -14.33 -39.78
CA VAL A 9 -17.64 -14.22 -38.32
C VAL A 9 -16.29 -14.80 -37.96
N ARG A 10 -15.30 -13.93 -37.71
CA ARG A 10 -14.04 -14.33 -37.11
C ARG A 10 -14.30 -14.67 -35.64
N HIS A 11 -14.09 -15.94 -35.29
CA HIS A 11 -14.14 -16.41 -33.90
C HIS A 11 -13.04 -15.66 -33.13
N GLY A 12 -13.45 -14.70 -32.30
CA GLY A 12 -12.56 -13.83 -31.54
C GLY A 12 -12.00 -14.52 -30.32
N GLY A 13 -10.83 -15.17 -30.47
CA GLY A 13 -10.01 -15.68 -29.36
C GLY A 13 -9.12 -14.62 -28.70
N ALA A 14 -8.88 -13.48 -29.38
CA ALA A 14 -7.96 -12.44 -28.92
C ALA A 14 -8.36 -11.78 -27.59
N TYR A 15 -9.67 -11.76 -27.26
CA TYR A 15 -10.12 -11.23 -25.97
C TYR A 15 -9.80 -12.18 -24.81
N GLN A 16 -9.81 -13.49 -25.05
CA GLN A 16 -9.56 -14.49 -24.01
C GLN A 16 -8.08 -14.52 -23.62
N GLU A 17 -7.17 -14.42 -24.60
CA GLU A 17 -5.72 -14.38 -24.38
C GLU A 17 -5.29 -13.14 -23.55
N LEU A 18 -5.91 -11.98 -23.78
CA LEU A 18 -5.66 -10.78 -22.97
C LEU A 18 -6.03 -10.98 -21.49
N TYR A 19 -7.11 -11.72 -21.19
CA TYR A 19 -7.48 -12.02 -19.80
C TYR A 19 -6.50 -12.99 -19.15
N GLU A 20 -6.06 -14.02 -19.86
CA GLU A 20 -5.08 -14.99 -19.36
C GLU A 20 -3.71 -14.35 -19.09
N GLU A 21 -3.29 -13.38 -19.92
CA GLU A 21 -2.02 -12.65 -19.76
C GLU A 21 -2.09 -11.62 -18.60
N LEU A 22 -3.25 -11.00 -18.38
CA LEU A 22 -3.51 -10.11 -17.24
C LEU A 22 -3.57 -10.90 -15.91
N GLU A 23 -4.26 -12.04 -15.88
CA GLU A 23 -4.35 -12.91 -14.68
C GLU A 23 -3.00 -13.49 -14.25
N ALA A 24 -2.03 -13.58 -15.17
CA ALA A 24 -0.66 -14.00 -14.86
C ALA A 24 0.21 -12.89 -14.24
N ASP A 25 -0.25 -11.63 -14.22
CA ASP A 25 0.52 -10.54 -13.65
C ASP A 25 0.52 -10.64 -12.10
N PRO A 26 1.70 -10.76 -11.45
CA PRO A 26 1.82 -10.83 -9.99
C PRO A 26 1.10 -9.68 -9.27
N ILE A 27 0.89 -8.53 -9.92
CA ILE A 27 0.17 -7.36 -9.40
C ILE A 27 -1.30 -7.68 -9.13
N LEU A 28 -1.96 -8.47 -9.99
CA LEU A 28 -3.38 -8.83 -9.80
C LEU A 28 -3.59 -9.86 -8.67
N GLY A 29 -2.53 -10.58 -8.29
CA GLY A 29 -2.52 -11.51 -7.17
C GLY A 29 -2.14 -10.88 -5.82
N LEU A 30 -1.78 -9.60 -5.79
CA LEU A 30 -1.42 -8.93 -4.54
C LEU A 30 -2.65 -8.79 -3.64
N PRO A 31 -2.58 -9.18 -2.35
CA PRO A 31 -3.68 -9.00 -1.42
C PRO A 31 -4.03 -7.51 -1.35
N SER A 32 -5.31 -7.21 -1.56
CA SER A 32 -5.82 -5.85 -1.46
C SER A 32 -5.81 -5.41 0.01
N ASP A 33 -5.28 -4.21 0.26
CA ASP A 33 -5.39 -3.51 1.55
C ASP A 33 -6.83 -3.05 1.84
N PHE A 34 -7.77 -3.29 0.91
CA PHE A 34 -9.17 -2.98 1.13
C PHE A 34 -9.73 -3.84 2.26
N MET A 35 -9.78 -3.27 3.44
CA MET A 35 -10.39 -3.86 4.63
C MET A 35 -11.75 -3.23 4.85
N THR A 36 -12.80 -4.06 4.86
CA THR A 36 -14.14 -3.60 5.20
C THR A 36 -14.14 -3.13 6.66
N PRO A 37 -14.48 -1.86 6.96
CA PRO A 37 -14.48 -1.36 8.33
C PRO A 37 -15.42 -2.18 9.21
N LYS A 38 -14.91 -2.68 10.34
CA LYS A 38 -15.71 -3.38 11.33
C LYS A 38 -15.73 -2.60 12.63
N TYR A 39 -16.89 -2.05 12.97
CA TYR A 39 -17.11 -1.36 14.23
C TYR A 39 -17.53 -2.36 15.30
N ASN A 40 -16.90 -2.28 16.46
CA ASN A 40 -17.29 -3.08 17.63
C ASN A 40 -17.41 -2.16 18.84
N PHE A 41 -18.64 -1.82 19.19
CA PHE A 41 -18.95 -0.90 20.29
C PHE A 41 -19.04 -1.61 21.66
N ASP A 42 -19.18 -2.94 21.66
CA ASP A 42 -19.25 -3.74 22.89
C ASP A 42 -17.87 -4.04 23.47
N LYS A 43 -16.81 -3.78 22.70
CA LYS A 43 -15.44 -4.00 23.15
C LYS A 43 -15.00 -2.78 23.96
N PRO A 44 -14.81 -2.91 25.29
CA PRO A 44 -14.31 -1.81 26.09
C PRO A 44 -12.91 -1.44 25.60
N PHE A 45 -12.69 -0.16 25.32
CA PHE A 45 -11.38 0.38 25.00
C PHE A 45 -11.08 1.57 25.92
N LYS A 46 -9.81 1.74 26.26
CA LYS A 46 -9.32 2.88 27.01
C LYS A 46 -8.31 3.60 26.13
N VAL A 47 -8.63 4.83 25.73
CA VAL A 47 -7.67 5.70 25.04
C VAL A 47 -6.79 6.33 26.10
N CYS A 48 -5.58 5.81 26.26
CA CYS A 48 -4.56 6.44 27.07
C CYS A 48 -3.84 7.47 26.20
N ILE A 49 -4.33 8.72 26.19
CA ILE A 49 -3.53 9.85 25.70
C ILE A 49 -2.59 10.18 26.86
N GLY A 50 -1.41 9.58 26.88
CA GLY A 50 -0.40 9.93 27.86
C GLY A 50 0.04 11.38 27.63
N ASP A 51 0.20 12.15 28.71
CA ASP A 51 1.03 13.36 28.68
C ASP A 51 2.37 12.93 28.10
N HIS A 52 2.74 13.50 26.95
CA HIS A 52 3.96 13.27 26.15
C HIS A 52 4.70 11.99 26.52
N VAL A 53 4.69 10.97 25.65
CA VAL A 53 5.55 9.78 25.81
C VAL A 53 6.98 10.23 26.12
N LEU A 54 7.31 10.28 27.41
CA LEU A 54 8.55 10.80 27.97
C LEU A 54 9.53 9.64 27.96
N GLY A 55 9.78 9.13 26.76
CA GLY A 55 10.92 8.28 26.48
C GLY A 55 12.12 9.16 26.15
N ASP A 56 13.32 8.64 26.38
CA ASP A 56 14.58 9.31 25.97
C ASP A 56 14.64 9.57 24.46
N SER A 57 13.77 8.90 23.69
CA SER A 57 13.57 9.19 22.27
C SER A 57 12.08 9.18 21.89
N MET A 58 11.74 10.04 20.94
CA MET A 58 10.37 10.21 20.43
C MET A 58 10.42 10.19 18.91
N TRP A 59 9.68 9.25 18.33
CA TRP A 59 9.69 8.93 16.90
C TRP A 59 8.27 8.78 16.38
N TYR A 60 8.10 9.16 15.12
CA TYR A 60 6.85 9.11 14.37
C TYR A 60 7.12 8.45 13.02
N THR A 61 6.21 7.59 12.60
CA THR A 61 6.25 6.86 11.34
C THR A 61 4.96 7.09 10.58
N ASP A 62 5.03 7.13 9.26
CA ASP A 62 3.86 7.27 8.40
C ASP A 62 4.08 6.57 7.06
N GLY A 63 3.11 5.80 6.61
CA GLY A 63 3.07 5.16 5.31
C GLY A 63 1.99 5.78 4.43
N SER A 64 2.36 6.22 3.23
CA SER A 64 1.43 6.90 2.32
C SER A 64 1.33 6.19 0.97
N LYS A 65 0.12 6.17 0.40
CA LYS A 65 -0.16 5.75 -0.98
C LYS A 65 -1.01 6.81 -1.66
N MET A 66 -0.50 7.33 -2.76
CA MET A 66 -1.18 8.27 -3.65
C MET A 66 -1.24 7.65 -5.06
N GLU A 67 -1.91 8.32 -5.99
CA GLU A 67 -1.99 7.87 -7.39
C GLU A 67 -0.59 7.82 -8.04
N GLU A 68 0.29 8.73 -7.65
CA GLU A 68 1.62 8.92 -8.20
C GLU A 68 2.64 7.92 -7.66
N GLY A 69 2.40 7.35 -6.48
CA GLY A 69 3.31 6.41 -5.84
C GLY A 69 3.07 6.17 -4.35
N VAL A 70 4.00 5.47 -3.75
CA VAL A 70 3.95 4.97 -2.38
C VAL A 70 5.23 5.36 -1.66
N GLY A 71 5.13 5.79 -0.41
CA GLY A 71 6.28 6.24 0.38
C GLY A 71 6.15 5.92 1.85
N ALA A 72 7.30 5.82 2.51
CA ALA A 72 7.43 5.64 3.95
C ALA A 72 8.22 6.82 4.54
N GLY A 73 7.74 7.38 5.64
CA GLY A 73 8.37 8.52 6.33
C GLY A 73 8.70 8.19 7.78
N VAL A 74 9.82 8.74 8.26
CA VAL A 74 10.25 8.67 9.67
C VAL A 74 10.64 10.06 10.13
N TYR A 75 10.17 10.44 11.32
CA TYR A 75 10.53 11.67 12.00
C TYR A 75 10.89 11.40 13.46
N GLY A 76 12.12 11.75 13.86
CA GLY A 76 12.60 11.71 15.23
C GLY A 76 12.73 13.12 15.81
N VAL A 77 12.18 13.34 17.01
CA VAL A 77 12.32 14.62 17.74
C VAL A 77 13.65 14.67 18.49
N LYS A 78 14.01 13.55 19.13
CA LYS A 78 15.24 13.34 19.88
C LYS A 78 15.67 11.90 19.66
N PRO A 79 16.75 11.63 18.92
CA PRO A 79 17.55 12.57 18.12
C PRO A 79 16.76 13.18 16.97
N LYS A 80 17.12 14.41 16.55
CA LYS A 80 16.46 15.07 15.42
C LYS A 80 16.81 14.32 14.13
N CYS A 81 15.81 13.67 13.55
CA CYS A 81 15.92 12.86 12.34
C CYS A 81 14.66 13.08 11.49
N SER A 82 14.80 13.13 10.17
CA SER A 82 13.65 13.22 9.27
C SER A 82 14.06 12.70 7.90
N PHE A 83 13.41 11.65 7.42
CA PHE A 83 13.63 11.15 6.07
C PHE A 83 12.38 10.45 5.53
N SER A 84 12.34 10.33 4.21
CA SER A 84 11.29 9.66 3.47
C SER A 84 11.91 8.79 2.39
N VAL A 85 11.34 7.61 2.16
CA VAL A 85 11.79 6.64 1.18
C VAL A 85 10.66 6.37 0.19
N SER A 86 10.96 6.50 -1.11
CA SER A 86 10.04 6.08 -2.17
C SER A 86 10.03 4.55 -2.26
N LEU A 87 8.85 3.95 -2.26
CA LEU A 87 8.64 2.51 -2.39
C LEU A 87 8.11 2.13 -3.80
N GLY A 88 8.20 3.06 -4.75
CA GLY A 88 7.65 2.89 -6.10
C GLY A 88 6.13 3.05 -6.11
N LYS A 89 5.46 2.33 -7.01
CA LYS A 89 4.00 2.46 -7.24
C LYS A 89 3.18 1.27 -6.75
N LEU A 90 3.84 0.13 -6.56
CA LEU A 90 3.15 -1.15 -6.38
C LEU A 90 2.97 -1.52 -4.91
N ALA A 91 3.74 -0.89 -4.00
CA ALA A 91 3.62 -1.16 -2.58
C ALA A 91 2.20 -0.83 -2.08
N THR A 92 1.74 -1.59 -1.10
CA THR A 92 0.47 -1.33 -0.43
C THR A 92 0.66 -0.30 0.70
N VAL A 93 -0.41 0.32 1.21
CA VAL A 93 -0.31 1.22 2.37
C VAL A 93 0.22 0.44 3.57
N PHE A 94 -0.25 -0.79 3.78
CA PHE A 94 0.24 -1.66 4.85
C PHE A 94 1.75 -1.93 4.72
N GLN A 95 2.23 -2.21 3.50
CA GLN A 95 3.66 -2.38 3.25
C GLN A 95 4.45 -1.09 3.50
N ALA A 96 3.88 0.08 3.18
CA ALA A 96 4.49 1.37 3.42
C ALA A 96 4.63 1.68 4.93
N GLU A 97 3.59 1.42 5.70
CA GLU A 97 3.61 1.55 7.17
C GLU A 97 4.64 0.62 7.80
N LEU A 98 4.66 -0.65 7.40
CA LEU A 98 5.63 -1.62 7.89
C LEU A 98 7.07 -1.21 7.54
N ALA A 99 7.28 -0.68 6.34
CA ALA A 99 8.58 -0.15 5.92
C ALA A 99 9.00 1.05 6.79
N ALA A 100 8.09 2.00 7.06
CA ALA A 100 8.36 3.15 7.92
C ALA A 100 8.79 2.72 9.34
N ILE A 101 8.10 1.74 9.93
CA ILE A 101 8.45 1.15 11.22
C ILE A 101 9.83 0.49 11.17
N ARG A 102 10.11 -0.31 10.12
CA ARG A 102 11.41 -0.99 9.97
C ARG A 102 12.55 0.02 9.85
N PHE A 103 12.39 1.07 9.04
CA PHE A 103 13.39 2.12 8.91
C PHE A 103 13.60 2.86 10.24
N CYS A 104 12.53 3.18 10.97
CA CYS A 104 12.63 3.80 12.28
C CYS A 104 13.42 2.93 13.27
N ALA A 105 13.15 1.62 13.31
CA ALA A 105 13.88 0.69 14.17
C ALA A 105 15.38 0.64 13.80
N THR A 106 15.72 0.56 12.52
CA THR A 106 17.12 0.57 12.07
C THR A 106 17.83 1.87 12.45
N GLU A 107 17.15 3.02 12.39
CA GLU A 107 17.73 4.31 12.80
C GLU A 107 17.91 4.46 14.32
N ILE A 108 17.08 3.76 15.10
CA ILE A 108 17.22 3.66 16.55
C ILE A 108 18.43 2.77 16.90
N GLU A 109 18.60 1.65 16.21
CA GLU A 109 19.69 0.67 16.44
C GLU A 109 21.04 1.14 15.88
N GLY A 110 21.04 1.96 14.83
CA GLY A 110 22.24 2.51 14.19
C GLY A 110 22.90 3.69 14.92
N LYS A 111 22.44 3.99 16.14
CA LYS A 111 23.04 4.92 17.10
C LYS A 111 23.57 4.16 18.30
#